data_AF-A0AAJ4GF96-F1
#
_entry.id   AF-A0AAJ4GF96-F1
#
_cell.length_a   1.000
_cell.length_b   1.000
_cell.length_c   1.000
_cell.angle_alpha   90.00
_cell.angle_beta   90.00
_cell.angle_gamma   90.00
#
_symmetry.space_group_name_H-M   'P 1'
#
loop_
_entity.id
_entity.type
_entity.pdbx_description
1 polymer ?
#
loop_
_entity_poly.entity_id
_entity_poly.type
_entity_poly.pdbx_seq_one_letter_code
_entity_poly.pdbx_strand_id
1 'polypeptide(L)'
;MNQPTKFTQKASTGGFGVINFAKINQLQDVFVALSRLIDYPDQETFSPEMRAALVENPALSKEQQVTFGELFDELNQGTLLDQESHFASLFEMNRRYTLYMSYYKMTDSRERGTILAKLKMMYEMFGVAETTSELADYLPMLLEFFAYGDFMDDSRQDDLKLALGVIEDGTYSLLQNALADADDPYMKLIKAVRGLIRSCVETEANAHA
;
A
#
# COMPACT_ATOMS: atom_id res chain seq x y z
N MET A 1 37.94 36.02 1.05
CA MET A 1 37.76 34.97 2.07
C MET A 1 36.43 35.20 2.77
N ASN A 2 35.40 34.43 2.43
CA ASN A 2 34.26 34.17 3.30
C ASN A 2 33.69 32.81 2.88
N GLN A 3 33.64 31.87 3.84
CA GLN A 3 33.22 30.49 3.66
C GLN A 3 31.70 30.37 3.42
N PRO A 4 31.23 29.29 2.78
CA PRO A 4 29.83 29.10 2.45
C PRO A 4 29.01 28.73 3.70
N THR A 5 27.82 29.33 3.84
CA THR A 5 26.83 28.97 4.86
C THR A 5 26.31 27.55 4.59
N LYS A 6 26.47 26.69 5.61
CA LYS A 6 25.96 25.33 5.67
C LYS A 6 24.45 25.35 5.93
N PHE A 7 23.72 24.52 5.18
CA PHE A 7 22.30 24.15 5.35
C PHE A 7 21.25 25.22 5.07
N THR A 8 20.53 25.03 3.96
CA THR A 8 19.22 25.64 3.71
C THR A 8 18.15 24.67 4.19
N GLN A 9 17.31 25.12 5.13
CA GLN A 9 16.14 24.40 5.62
C GLN A 9 14.99 24.54 4.62
N LYS A 10 14.40 23.41 4.21
CA LYS A 10 12.94 23.13 4.15
C LYS A 10 12.69 21.93 3.20
N ALA A 11 12.68 20.73 3.76
CA ALA A 11 11.62 19.80 3.38
C ALA A 11 10.47 20.08 4.35
N SER A 12 9.38 20.60 3.82
CA SER A 12 8.11 20.67 4.52
C SER A 12 7.76 19.27 5.00
N THR A 13 7.89 19.00 6.30
CA THR A 13 7.05 18.01 6.97
C THR A 13 5.63 18.51 6.81
N GLY A 14 5.00 18.19 5.68
CA GLY A 14 3.54 18.22 5.60
C GLY A 14 3.06 17.35 6.76
N GLY A 15 2.28 17.93 7.67
CA GLY A 15 1.75 17.20 8.80
C GLY A 15 1.07 15.96 8.27
N PHE A 16 1.58 14.77 8.63
CA PHE A 16 0.80 13.56 8.45
C PHE A 16 -0.49 13.78 9.24
N GLY A 17 -1.63 13.59 8.57
CA GLY A 17 -2.93 13.65 9.23
C GLY A 17 -3.02 12.64 10.38
N VAL A 18 -4.06 12.75 11.20
CA VAL A 18 -4.29 11.83 12.31
C VAL A 18 -4.73 10.48 11.73
N ILE A 19 -4.05 9.40 12.12
CA ILE A 19 -4.38 8.05 11.64
C ILE A 19 -5.68 7.58 12.31
N ASN A 20 -6.67 7.20 11.51
CA ASN A 20 -7.92 6.64 12.01
C ASN A 20 -7.78 5.12 12.21
N PHE A 21 -7.28 4.73 13.39
CA PHE A 21 -7.06 3.33 13.75
C PHE A 21 -8.35 2.51 13.82
N ALA A 22 -9.45 3.11 14.23
CA ALA A 22 -10.76 2.44 14.26
C ALA A 22 -11.18 2.00 12.85
N LYS A 23 -10.98 2.86 11.84
CA LYS A 23 -11.25 2.54 10.44
C LYS A 23 -10.30 1.48 9.90
N ILE A 24 -9.00 1.56 10.20
CA ILE A 24 -8.03 0.52 9.81
C ILE A 24 -8.47 -0.84 10.34
N ASN A 25 -8.85 -0.91 11.62
CA ASN A 25 -9.33 -2.14 12.25
C ASN A 25 -10.64 -2.67 11.61
N GLN A 26 -11.48 -1.80 11.06
CA GLN A 26 -12.69 -2.22 10.33
C GLN A 26 -12.41 -2.69 8.90
N LEU A 27 -11.21 -2.46 8.36
CA LEU A 27 -10.83 -2.77 6.98
C LEU A 27 -9.87 -3.97 6.87
N GLN A 28 -9.73 -4.79 7.92
CA GLN A 28 -8.77 -5.90 7.94
C GLN A 28 -8.98 -6.90 6.79
N ASP A 29 -10.22 -7.33 6.57
CA ASP A 29 -10.62 -8.22 5.46
C ASP A 29 -10.38 -7.58 4.09
N VAL A 30 -10.63 -6.28 3.96
CA VAL A 30 -10.35 -5.51 2.75
C VAL A 30 -8.85 -5.47 2.46
N PHE A 31 -8.02 -5.22 3.47
CA PHE A 31 -6.57 -5.22 3.30
C PHE A 31 -6.02 -6.60 2.91
N VAL A 32 -6.57 -7.68 3.47
CA VAL A 32 -6.25 -9.06 3.07
C VAL A 32 -6.63 -9.29 1.60
N ALA A 33 -7.85 -8.93 1.20
CA ALA A 33 -8.31 -9.12 -0.17
C ALA A 33 -7.48 -8.29 -1.17
N LEU A 34 -7.14 -7.04 -0.83
CA LEU A 34 -6.31 -6.19 -1.67
C LEU A 34 -4.85 -6.66 -1.72
N SER A 35 -4.28 -7.15 -0.61
CA SER A 35 -2.96 -7.79 -0.61
C SER A 35 -2.92 -8.93 -1.62
N ARG A 36 -3.91 -9.83 -1.52
CA ARG A 36 -4.04 -11.01 -2.37
C ARG A 36 -4.26 -10.66 -3.85
N LEU A 37 -5.03 -9.63 -4.13
CA LEU A 37 -5.34 -9.18 -5.49
C LEU A 37 -4.17 -8.44 -6.15
N ILE A 38 -3.27 -7.85 -5.37
CA ILE A 38 -2.04 -7.18 -5.87
C ILE A 38 -0.87 -8.14 -6.00
N ASP A 39 -0.89 -9.28 -5.32
CA ASP A 39 0.16 -10.29 -5.40
C ASP A 39 0.02 -11.18 -6.65
N TYR A 40 1.00 -12.06 -6.88
CA TYR A 40 0.94 -13.02 -7.98
C TYR A 40 -0.35 -13.88 -7.87
N PRO A 41 -1.18 -13.94 -8.93
CA PRO A 41 -2.48 -14.60 -8.84
C PRO A 41 -2.33 -16.12 -8.73
N ASP A 42 -3.18 -16.73 -7.92
CA ASP A 42 -3.35 -18.18 -7.84
C ASP A 42 -4.84 -18.58 -7.77
N GLN A 43 -5.10 -19.85 -7.53
CA GLN A 43 -6.46 -20.41 -7.53
C GLN A 43 -7.41 -19.77 -6.51
N GLU A 44 -6.88 -19.16 -5.45
CA GLU A 44 -7.66 -18.56 -4.37
C GLU A 44 -7.78 -17.04 -4.49
N THR A 45 -7.01 -16.41 -5.40
CA THR A 45 -6.98 -14.94 -5.57
C THR A 45 -8.37 -14.36 -5.86
N PHE A 46 -9.14 -15.03 -6.73
CA PHE A 46 -10.46 -14.56 -7.17
C PHE A 46 -11.62 -15.34 -6.52
N SER A 47 -11.45 -15.77 -5.27
CA SER A 47 -12.50 -16.46 -4.52
C SER A 47 -13.69 -15.53 -4.20
N PRO A 48 -14.92 -16.08 -4.07
CA PRO A 48 -16.10 -15.31 -3.67
C PRO A 48 -15.92 -14.56 -2.35
N GLU A 49 -15.16 -15.13 -1.41
CA GLU A 49 -14.84 -14.55 -0.11
C GLU A 49 -14.01 -13.27 -0.26
N MET A 50 -12.98 -13.26 -1.13
CA MET A 50 -12.19 -12.06 -1.41
C MET A 50 -13.05 -10.97 -2.04
N ARG A 51 -13.95 -11.36 -2.97
CA ARG A 51 -14.88 -10.40 -3.58
C ARG A 51 -15.83 -9.80 -2.55
N ALA A 52 -16.38 -10.62 -1.66
CA ALA A 52 -17.32 -10.18 -0.63
C ALA A 52 -16.68 -9.14 0.31
N ALA A 53 -15.44 -9.36 0.75
CA ALA A 53 -14.70 -8.39 1.56
C ALA A 53 -14.63 -7.01 0.88
N LEU A 54 -14.42 -6.97 -0.45
CA LEU A 54 -14.28 -5.73 -1.21
C LEU A 54 -15.61 -4.99 -1.48
N VAL A 55 -16.75 -5.68 -1.48
CA VAL A 55 -18.05 -5.09 -1.89
C VAL A 55 -19.05 -4.99 -0.74
N GLU A 56 -18.89 -5.74 0.34
CA GLU A 56 -19.84 -5.82 1.44
C GLU A 56 -19.36 -5.09 2.70
N ASN A 57 -18.06 -4.85 2.86
CA ASN A 57 -17.52 -4.22 4.06
C ASN A 57 -18.06 -2.77 4.23
N PRO A 58 -18.76 -2.44 5.34
CA PRO A 58 -19.41 -1.14 5.54
C PRO A 58 -18.45 0.02 5.85
N ALA A 59 -17.18 -0.25 6.16
CA ALA A 59 -16.17 0.79 6.34
C ALA A 59 -15.67 1.36 5.00
N LEU A 60 -15.97 0.69 3.88
CA LEU A 60 -15.83 1.23 2.53
C LEU A 60 -17.01 2.14 2.18
N SER A 61 -16.71 3.24 1.49
CA SER A 61 -17.76 4.04 0.85
C SER A 61 -18.44 3.24 -0.27
N LYS A 62 -19.65 3.63 -0.66
CA LYS A 62 -20.34 2.99 -1.79
C LYS A 62 -19.57 3.08 -3.10
N GLU A 63 -18.87 4.18 -3.32
CA GLU A 63 -18.00 4.36 -4.49
C GLU A 63 -16.80 3.41 -4.45
N GLN A 64 -16.19 3.22 -3.28
CA GLN A 64 -15.09 2.27 -3.10
C GLN A 64 -15.54 0.82 -3.33
N GLN A 65 -16.70 0.43 -2.77
CA GLN A 65 -17.28 -0.89 -2.99
C GLN A 65 -17.51 -1.19 -4.48
N VAL A 66 -18.09 -0.23 -5.22
CA VAL A 66 -18.28 -0.35 -6.67
C VAL A 66 -16.94 -0.45 -7.39
N THR A 67 -16.01 0.47 -7.10
CA THR A 67 -14.69 0.52 -7.75
C THR A 67 -13.91 -0.78 -7.56
N PHE A 68 -13.83 -1.29 -6.33
CA PHE A 68 -13.09 -2.53 -6.06
C PHE A 68 -13.80 -3.75 -6.65
N GLY A 69 -15.13 -3.80 -6.64
CA GLY A 69 -15.89 -4.87 -7.27
C GLY A 69 -15.68 -4.93 -8.79
N GLU A 70 -15.73 -3.78 -9.46
CA GLU A 70 -15.48 -3.69 -10.91
C GLU A 70 -14.04 -4.10 -11.27
N LEU A 71 -13.04 -3.64 -10.51
CA LEU A 71 -11.64 -4.01 -10.74
C LEU A 71 -11.37 -5.49 -10.46
N PHE A 72 -11.99 -6.06 -9.43
CA PHE A 72 -11.93 -7.49 -9.16
C PHE A 72 -12.50 -8.29 -10.35
N ASP A 73 -13.68 -7.89 -10.84
CA ASP A 73 -14.32 -8.58 -11.96
C ASP A 73 -13.56 -8.39 -13.28
N GLU A 74 -12.89 -7.24 -13.49
CA GLU A 74 -12.01 -6.98 -14.64
C GLU A 74 -10.74 -7.84 -14.60
N LEU A 75 -10.07 -7.92 -13.45
CA LEU A 75 -8.87 -8.74 -13.26
C LEU A 75 -9.17 -10.25 -13.30
N ASN A 76 -10.38 -10.67 -12.93
CA ASN A 76 -10.81 -12.07 -12.97
C ASN A 76 -11.22 -12.57 -14.37
N GLN A 77 -11.07 -11.76 -15.42
CA GLN A 77 -11.40 -12.20 -16.77
C GLN A 77 -10.34 -13.17 -17.32
N GLY A 78 -10.80 -14.16 -18.09
CA GLY A 78 -9.91 -15.13 -18.75
C GLY A 78 -9.58 -16.34 -17.87
N THR A 79 -8.48 -17.02 -18.19
CA THR A 79 -7.97 -18.16 -17.43
C THR A 79 -6.93 -17.70 -16.39
N LEU A 80 -6.64 -18.55 -15.39
CA LEU A 80 -5.54 -18.28 -14.45
C LEU A 80 -4.22 -18.00 -15.17
N LEU A 81 -3.94 -18.71 -16.26
CA LEU A 81 -2.74 -18.48 -17.05
C LEU A 81 -2.71 -17.08 -17.69
N ASP A 82 -3.86 -16.55 -18.12
CA ASP A 82 -3.95 -15.20 -18.66
C ASP A 82 -3.67 -14.16 -17.55
N GLN A 83 -4.20 -14.40 -16.35
CA GLN A 83 -4.01 -13.56 -15.16
C GLN A 83 -2.54 -13.55 -14.71
N GLU A 84 -1.92 -14.73 -14.60
CA GLU A 84 -0.50 -14.93 -14.31
C GLU A 84 0.38 -14.24 -15.36
N SER A 85 0.04 -14.39 -16.64
CA SER A 85 0.77 -13.77 -17.75
C SER A 85 0.67 -12.25 -17.71
N HIS A 86 -0.51 -11.70 -17.40
CA HIS A 86 -0.70 -10.26 -17.25
C HIS A 86 0.14 -9.72 -16.10
N PHE A 87 0.08 -10.35 -14.92
CA PHE A 87 0.90 -9.99 -13.77
C PHE A 87 2.41 -10.00 -14.10
N ALA A 88 2.89 -11.13 -14.63
CA ALA A 88 4.31 -11.30 -14.97
C ALA A 88 4.78 -10.26 -15.99
N SER A 89 3.95 -9.98 -17.01
CA SER A 89 4.27 -8.96 -18.03
C SER A 89 4.43 -7.55 -17.42
N LEU A 90 3.66 -7.25 -16.38
CA LEU A 90 3.57 -5.92 -15.80
C LEU A 90 4.57 -5.68 -14.66
N PHE A 91 4.78 -6.66 -13.78
CA PHE A 91 5.60 -6.47 -12.57
C PHE A 91 6.93 -7.23 -12.57
N GLU A 92 7.05 -8.35 -13.30
CA GLU A 92 8.27 -9.17 -13.28
C GLU A 92 9.17 -8.92 -14.50
N MET A 93 8.56 -8.82 -15.69
CA MET A 93 9.30 -8.63 -16.94
C MET A 93 9.58 -7.15 -17.22
N ASN A 94 8.77 -6.24 -16.66
CA ASN A 94 8.87 -4.82 -16.89
C ASN A 94 9.61 -4.11 -15.75
N ARG A 95 10.84 -3.67 -16.04
CA ARG A 95 11.70 -2.97 -15.07
C ARG A 95 11.19 -1.59 -14.64
N ARG A 96 10.12 -1.07 -15.24
CA ARG A 96 9.54 0.24 -14.89
C ARG A 96 8.68 0.18 -13.62
N TYR A 97 8.06 -0.97 -13.37
CA TYR A 97 7.09 -1.15 -12.31
C TYR A 97 7.63 -2.17 -11.32
N THR A 98 7.53 -1.86 -10.04
CA THR A 98 7.93 -2.76 -8.98
C THR A 98 7.02 -2.53 -7.79
N LEU A 99 6.65 -3.61 -7.12
CA LEU A 99 5.80 -3.54 -5.94
C LEU A 99 6.61 -3.32 -4.65
N TYR A 100 7.94 -3.16 -4.73
CA TYR A 100 8.79 -2.79 -3.59
C TYR A 100 8.84 -1.27 -3.43
N MET A 101 8.02 -0.74 -2.52
CA MET A 101 7.66 0.67 -2.47
C MET A 101 8.84 1.61 -2.16
N SER A 102 9.82 1.15 -1.36
CA SER A 102 10.98 1.98 -1.02
C SER A 102 11.94 2.16 -2.20
N TYR A 103 11.86 1.31 -3.22
CA TYR A 103 12.74 1.35 -4.40
C TYR A 103 12.65 2.68 -5.15
N TYR A 104 11.47 3.28 -5.23
CA TYR A 104 11.24 4.48 -6.04
C TYR A 104 11.91 5.75 -5.52
N LYS A 105 12.08 5.87 -4.21
CA LYS A 105 12.63 7.08 -3.57
C LYS A 105 14.09 6.94 -3.16
N MET A 106 14.55 5.71 -2.95
CA MET A 106 15.85 5.45 -2.34
C MET A 106 16.86 4.98 -3.37
N THR A 107 17.68 5.92 -3.85
CA THR A 107 18.78 5.62 -4.78
C THR A 107 20.02 5.05 -4.07
N ASP A 108 20.14 5.23 -2.74
CA ASP A 108 21.20 4.63 -1.94
C ASP A 108 20.74 3.32 -1.29
N SER A 109 21.43 2.23 -1.64
CA SER A 109 21.24 0.89 -1.06
C SER A 109 21.30 0.86 0.48
N ARG A 110 22.10 1.73 1.10
CA ARG A 110 22.25 1.77 2.57
C ARG A 110 21.05 2.42 3.24
N GLU A 111 20.53 3.50 2.66
CA GLU A 111 19.32 4.16 3.14
C GLU A 111 18.12 3.21 3.01
N ARG A 112 18.02 2.53 1.86
CA ARG A 112 16.99 1.49 1.64
C ARG A 112 17.08 0.38 2.67
N GLY A 113 18.26 -0.17 2.92
CA GLY A 113 18.47 -1.20 3.95
C GLY A 113 18.03 -0.75 5.35
N THR A 114 18.18 0.53 5.66
CA THR A 114 17.72 1.09 6.95
C THR A 114 16.19 1.14 7.04
N ILE A 115 15.49 1.46 5.96
CA ILE A 115 14.01 1.46 5.94
C ILE A 115 13.47 0.05 6.05
N LEU A 116 14.06 -0.91 5.32
CA LEU A 116 13.67 -2.32 5.40
C LEU A 116 13.79 -2.85 6.83
N ALA A 117 14.92 -2.56 7.50
CA ALA A 117 15.11 -2.97 8.89
C ALA A 117 14.08 -2.32 9.84
N LYS A 118 13.76 -1.04 9.63
CA LYS A 118 12.75 -0.33 10.45
C LYS A 118 11.34 -0.87 10.24
N LEU A 119 10.96 -1.18 9.00
CA LEU A 119 9.66 -1.79 8.69
C LEU A 119 9.54 -3.16 9.37
N LYS A 120 10.56 -4.01 9.23
CA LYS A 120 10.60 -5.31 9.90
C LYS A 120 10.45 -5.21 11.43
N MET A 121 11.22 -4.32 12.05
CA MET A 121 11.10 -4.08 13.49
C MET A 121 9.70 -3.59 13.87
N MET A 122 9.09 -2.73 13.06
CA MET A 122 7.73 -2.25 13.27
C MET A 122 6.71 -3.39 13.21
N TYR A 123 6.84 -4.29 12.24
CA TYR A 123 5.94 -5.46 12.11
C TYR A 123 5.99 -6.31 13.38
N GLU A 124 7.20 -6.65 13.82
CA GLU A 124 7.43 -7.41 15.06
C GLU A 124 6.85 -6.68 16.29
N MET A 125 7.02 -5.36 16.36
CA MET A 125 6.52 -4.53 17.46
C MET A 125 5.00 -4.56 17.60
N PHE A 126 4.27 -4.68 16.48
CA PHE A 126 2.81 -4.77 16.44
C PHE A 126 2.29 -6.20 16.27
N GLY A 127 3.12 -7.20 16.59
CA GLY A 127 2.69 -8.60 16.66
C GLY A 127 2.60 -9.34 15.32
N VAL A 128 3.11 -8.73 14.23
CA VAL A 128 3.15 -9.35 12.90
C VAL A 128 4.53 -9.98 12.70
N ALA A 129 4.58 -11.31 12.63
CA ALA A 129 5.80 -12.04 12.32
C ALA A 129 5.91 -12.28 10.81
N GLU A 130 7.05 -11.93 10.22
CA GLU A 130 7.33 -12.25 8.82
C GLU A 130 7.46 -13.77 8.62
N THR A 131 6.62 -14.33 7.76
CA THR A 131 6.65 -15.75 7.38
C THR A 131 7.17 -15.98 5.95
N THR A 132 7.44 -14.90 5.21
CA THR A 132 7.76 -14.93 3.78
C THR A 132 9.22 -14.60 3.51
N SER A 133 9.69 -14.91 2.30
CA SER A 133 11.00 -14.48 1.78
C SER A 133 11.00 -13.06 1.19
N GLU A 134 9.84 -12.41 1.17
CA GLU A 134 9.67 -11.09 0.58
C GLU A 134 10.25 -10.00 1.48
N LEU A 135 10.60 -8.86 0.87
CA LEU A 135 11.10 -7.71 1.61
C LEU A 135 9.94 -6.98 2.29
N ALA A 136 10.20 -6.42 3.48
CA ALA A 136 9.20 -5.70 4.27
C ALA A 136 8.53 -4.51 3.56
N ASP A 137 9.10 -3.99 2.47
CA ASP A 137 8.52 -2.91 1.65
C ASP A 137 7.70 -3.39 0.44
N TYR A 138 7.50 -4.70 0.30
CA TYR A 138 6.58 -5.26 -0.70
C TYR A 138 5.15 -4.79 -0.40
N LEU A 139 4.46 -4.23 -1.40
CA LEU A 139 3.15 -3.61 -1.19
C LEU A 139 2.11 -4.58 -0.58
N PRO A 140 1.96 -5.83 -1.05
CA PRO A 140 1.12 -6.83 -0.37
C PRO A 140 1.47 -7.01 1.12
N MET A 141 2.75 -7.11 1.48
CA MET A 141 3.16 -7.22 2.90
C MET A 141 2.78 -5.99 3.73
N LEU A 142 2.91 -4.81 3.15
CA LEU A 142 2.50 -3.57 3.80
C LEU A 142 0.98 -3.54 4.04
N LEU A 143 0.17 -4.08 3.14
CA LEU A 143 -1.27 -4.22 3.33
C LEU A 143 -1.62 -5.26 4.39
N GLU A 144 -0.97 -6.43 4.38
CA GLU A 144 -1.16 -7.45 5.43
C GLU A 144 -0.75 -6.95 6.81
N PHE A 145 0.28 -6.12 6.89
CA PHE A 145 0.64 -5.46 8.13
C PHE A 145 -0.53 -4.65 8.69
N PHE A 146 -1.24 -3.87 7.85
CA PHE A 146 -2.44 -3.15 8.28
C PHE A 146 -3.65 -4.05 8.58
N ALA A 147 -3.69 -5.26 8.01
CA ALA A 147 -4.74 -6.22 8.32
C ALA A 147 -4.52 -6.92 9.67
N TYR A 148 -3.29 -7.27 10.00
CA TYR A 148 -2.99 -8.15 11.14
C TYR A 148 -2.32 -7.45 12.33
N GLY A 149 -1.78 -6.24 12.14
CA GLY A 149 -1.14 -5.50 13.21
C GLY A 149 -2.11 -5.04 14.29
N ASP A 150 -1.71 -5.19 15.55
CA ASP A 150 -2.49 -4.71 16.69
C ASP A 150 -2.10 -3.26 17.02
N PHE A 151 -2.87 -2.31 16.52
CA PHE A 151 -2.57 -0.88 16.66
C PHE A 151 -3.34 -0.20 17.79
N MET A 152 -4.39 -0.83 18.32
CA MET A 152 -5.33 -0.17 19.22
C MET A 152 -4.68 0.10 20.57
N ASP A 153 -4.83 1.34 21.06
CA ASP A 153 -4.29 1.79 22.36
C ASP A 153 -2.76 1.59 22.53
N ASP A 154 -2.00 1.48 21.44
CA ASP A 154 -0.55 1.32 21.49
C ASP A 154 0.20 2.67 21.48
N SER A 155 1.12 2.86 22.42
CA SER A 155 1.95 4.07 22.53
C SER A 155 2.84 4.36 21.30
N ARG A 156 3.05 3.37 20.44
CA ARG A 156 3.93 3.42 19.25
C ARG A 156 3.18 3.74 17.98
N GLN A 157 1.88 4.06 18.05
CA GLN A 157 1.03 4.40 16.90
C GLN A 157 1.64 5.43 15.92
N ASP A 158 2.45 6.35 16.40
CA ASP A 158 3.16 7.32 15.55
C ASP A 158 4.17 6.68 14.59
N ASP A 159 4.72 5.50 14.91
CA ASP A 159 5.68 4.79 14.08
C ASP A 159 5.07 4.32 12.75
N LEU A 160 3.74 4.11 12.70
CA LEU A 160 3.02 3.73 11.47
C LEU A 160 3.14 4.78 10.35
N LYS A 161 3.49 6.03 10.68
CA LYS A 161 3.78 7.07 9.69
C LYS A 161 4.88 6.66 8.72
N LEU A 162 5.83 5.82 9.14
CA LEU A 162 6.84 5.28 8.25
C LEU A 162 6.22 4.33 7.21
N ALA A 163 5.40 3.36 7.60
CA ALA A 163 4.75 2.44 6.66
C ALA A 163 3.82 3.18 5.68
N LEU A 164 3.00 4.10 6.21
CA LEU A 164 2.13 4.96 5.39
C LEU A 164 2.92 5.83 4.41
N GLY A 165 4.03 6.43 4.87
CA GLY A 165 4.91 7.23 4.02
C GLY A 165 5.55 6.41 2.91
N VAL A 166 6.03 5.20 3.21
CA VAL A 166 6.60 4.27 2.23
C VAL A 166 5.58 3.91 1.15
N ILE A 167 4.35 3.55 1.54
CA ILE A 167 3.29 3.24 0.57
C ILE A 167 2.93 4.46 -0.27
N GLU A 168 2.71 5.61 0.37
CA GLU A 168 2.29 6.83 -0.32
C GLU A 168 3.33 7.29 -1.35
N ASP A 169 4.62 7.34 -0.96
CA ASP A 169 5.72 7.70 -1.86
C ASP A 169 5.90 6.68 -2.99
N GLY A 170 5.86 5.38 -2.66
CA GLY A 170 6.07 4.29 -3.60
C GLY A 170 4.96 4.19 -4.64
N THR A 171 3.71 4.13 -4.19
CA THR A 171 2.53 4.04 -5.08
C THR A 171 2.38 5.29 -5.94
N TYR A 172 2.68 6.48 -5.40
CA TYR A 172 2.70 7.71 -6.21
C TYR A 172 3.71 7.59 -7.36
N SER A 173 4.95 7.20 -7.05
CA SER A 173 6.03 7.12 -8.03
C SER A 173 5.77 6.03 -9.07
N LEU A 174 5.24 4.88 -8.66
CA LEU A 174 4.79 3.82 -9.55
C LEU A 174 3.75 4.37 -10.55
N LEU A 175 2.70 5.04 -10.06
CA LEU A 175 1.65 5.59 -10.91
C LEU A 175 2.15 6.71 -11.83
N GLN A 176 3.13 7.52 -11.40
CA GLN A 176 3.77 8.51 -12.27
C GLN A 176 4.55 7.84 -13.41
N ASN A 177 5.19 6.71 -13.15
CA ASN A 177 5.90 5.95 -14.18
C ASN A 177 4.95 5.21 -15.12
N ALA A 178 3.73 4.89 -14.65
CA ALA A 178 2.72 4.14 -15.38
C ALA A 178 1.68 5.02 -16.10
N LEU A 179 1.95 6.31 -16.34
CA LEU A 179 1.00 7.21 -17.02
C LEU A 179 0.57 6.72 -18.41
N ALA A 180 1.45 6.02 -19.12
CA ALA A 180 1.13 5.44 -20.43
C ALA A 180 0.24 4.18 -20.33
N ASP A 181 0.23 3.53 -19.17
CA ASP A 181 -0.50 2.29 -18.88
C ASP A 181 -1.63 2.55 -17.86
N ALA A 182 -2.10 3.80 -17.75
CA ALA A 182 -3.03 4.22 -16.70
C ALA A 182 -4.41 3.54 -16.78
N ASP A 183 -4.75 3.00 -17.94
CA ASP A 183 -5.99 2.25 -18.17
C ASP A 183 -5.89 0.77 -17.77
N ASP A 184 -4.69 0.28 -17.44
CA ASP A 184 -4.47 -1.09 -16.96
C ASP A 184 -5.16 -1.31 -15.60
N PRO A 185 -5.88 -2.44 -15.40
CA PRO A 185 -6.63 -2.67 -14.18
C PRO A 185 -5.75 -2.76 -12.92
N TYR A 186 -4.50 -3.23 -12.99
CA TYR A 186 -3.60 -3.18 -11.85
C TYR A 186 -3.20 -1.75 -11.50
N MET A 187 -3.02 -0.87 -12.49
CA MET A 187 -2.71 0.54 -12.25
C MET A 187 -3.90 1.28 -11.63
N LYS A 188 -5.12 0.98 -12.09
CA LYS A 188 -6.36 1.46 -11.46
C LYS A 188 -6.50 0.93 -10.03
N LEU A 189 -6.19 -0.34 -9.78
CA LEU A 189 -6.22 -0.96 -8.46
C LEU A 189 -5.23 -0.30 -7.49
N ILE A 190 -3.98 -0.12 -7.90
CA ILE A 190 -2.97 0.57 -7.07
C ILE A 190 -3.41 2.00 -6.75
N LYS A 191 -4.00 2.71 -7.71
CA LYS A 191 -4.59 4.04 -7.49
C LYS A 191 -5.74 4.00 -6.47
N ALA A 192 -6.63 3.01 -6.55
CA ALA A 192 -7.74 2.84 -5.62
C ALA A 192 -7.24 2.50 -4.20
N VAL A 193 -6.27 1.60 -4.07
CA VAL A 193 -5.62 1.22 -2.80
C VAL A 193 -4.96 2.44 -2.14
N ARG A 194 -4.21 3.24 -2.92
CA ARG A 194 -3.64 4.49 -2.42
C ARG A 194 -4.72 5.45 -1.92
N GLY A 195 -5.85 5.55 -2.63
CA GLY A 195 -7.02 6.33 -2.20
C GLY A 195 -7.63 5.82 -0.89
N LEU A 196 -7.75 4.51 -0.73
CA LEU A 196 -8.24 3.87 0.50
C LEU A 196 -7.33 4.19 1.69
N ILE A 197 -6.02 4.00 1.55
CA ILE A 197 -5.04 4.27 2.62
C ILE A 197 -5.08 5.74 3.04
N ARG A 198 -5.16 6.67 2.08
CA ARG A 198 -5.33 8.10 2.37
C ARG A 198 -6.63 8.38 3.14
N SER A 199 -7.69 7.65 2.86
CA SER A 199 -8.96 7.77 3.59
C SER A 199 -8.90 7.24 5.04
N CYS A 200 -7.82 6.55 5.41
CA CYS A 200 -7.51 6.15 6.80
C CYS A 200 -6.67 7.20 7.54
N VAL A 201 -6.26 8.29 6.86
CA VAL A 201 -5.49 9.39 7.45
C VAL A 201 -6.34 10.66 7.39
N GLU A 202 -6.86 11.09 8.53
CA GLU A 202 -7.68 12.29 8.66
C GLU A 202 -6.82 13.53 8.45
N THR A 203 -7.09 14.29 7.40
CA THR A 203 -6.49 15.61 7.22
C THR A 203 -7.22 16.61 8.12
N GLU A 204 -6.49 17.53 8.77
CA GLU A 204 -6.99 18.50 9.77
C GLU A 204 -8.25 19.30 9.32
N ALA A 205 -8.58 19.32 8.03
CA ALA A 205 -9.78 19.95 7.48
C ALA A 205 -11.11 19.35 7.98
N ASN A 206 -11.14 18.12 8.50
CA ASN A 206 -12.37 17.48 9.01
C ASN A 206 -12.49 17.45 10.54
N ALA A 207 -11.53 18.00 11.30
CA ALA A 207 -11.57 17.99 12.76
C ALA A 207 -12.50 19.07 13.37
N HIS A 208 -13.16 19.88 12.54
CA HIS A 208 -13.99 21.02 12.96
C HIS A 208 -15.36 21.11 12.26
N ALA A 209 -15.87 20.00 11.71
CA ALA A 209 -17.22 19.94 11.15
C ALA A 209 -18.25 19.43 12.18
#